data_AF-A0A3D5SWJ9-F1
#
_entry.id   AF-A0A3D5SWJ9-F1
#
_cell.length_a   1.000
_cell.length_b   1.000
_cell.length_c   1.000
_cell.angle_alpha   90.00
_cell.angle_beta   90.00
_cell.angle_gamma   90.00
#
_symmetry.space_group_name_H-M   'P 1'
#
loop_
_entity.id
_entity.type
_entity.pdbx_description
1 polymer ?
#
loop_
_entity_poly.entity_id
_entity_poly.type
_entity_poly.pdbx_seq_one_letter_code
_entity_poly.pdbx_strand_id
1 'polypeptide(L)'
;MKRLPIVSAIERMAERKGVKLLMLGKSGIGKTSRLKDLDPATTLFLDYESGDLAVATWQGDTIRLKSWMESRDLFVFLAGPDKSLPPESAFSQAHYEHVIEKFGDAGQLDRYQTFFLDSITQLARQCFVWCKTQPGAVSDRSG
;
A
#
# COMPACT_ATOMS: atom_id res chain seq x y z
N MET A 1 -30.18 -20.08 4.28
CA MET A 1 -29.49 -20.67 5.44
C MET A 1 -28.06 -20.14 5.50
N LYS A 2 -27.63 -19.54 6.62
CA LYS A 2 -26.22 -19.20 6.83
C LYS A 2 -25.45 -20.52 7.09
N ARG A 3 -24.40 -20.81 6.32
CA ARG A 3 -23.48 -21.94 6.59
C ARG A 3 -22.31 -21.46 7.43
N LEU A 4 -21.72 -22.36 8.20
CA LEU A 4 -20.40 -22.13 8.79
C LEU A 4 -19.41 -21.89 7.64
N PRO A 5 -18.56 -20.85 7.69
CA PRO A 5 -17.60 -20.52 6.62
C PRO A 5 -16.40 -21.48 6.66
N ILE A 6 -16.65 -22.77 6.45
CA ILE A 6 -15.62 -23.80 6.41
C ILE A 6 -14.93 -23.72 5.05
N VAL A 7 -13.63 -23.40 5.06
CA VAL A 7 -12.77 -23.49 3.87
C VAL A 7 -12.18 -24.90 3.82
N SER A 8 -12.46 -25.64 2.75
CA SER A 8 -11.94 -26.98 2.53
C SER A 8 -10.43 -26.98 2.27
N ALA A 9 -9.80 -28.14 2.41
CA ALA A 9 -8.38 -28.28 2.08
C ALA A 9 -8.08 -27.93 0.61
N ILE A 10 -9.00 -28.23 -0.31
CA ILE A 10 -8.86 -27.90 -1.73
C ILE A 10 -8.92 -26.38 -1.92
N GLU A 11 -9.90 -25.71 -1.34
CA GLU A 11 -10.04 -24.25 -1.42
C GLU A 11 -8.82 -23.53 -0.83
N ARG A 12 -8.37 -23.92 0.38
CA ARG A 12 -7.17 -23.36 1.02
C ARG A 12 -5.90 -23.54 0.19
N MET A 13 -5.76 -24.65 -0.52
CA MET A 13 -4.59 -24.92 -1.36
C MET A 13 -4.66 -24.17 -2.70
N ALA A 14 -5.85 -23.80 -3.17
CA ALA A 14 -6.06 -23.01 -4.37
C ALA A 14 -5.85 -21.49 -4.14
N GLU A 15 -5.84 -21.03 -2.89
CA GLU A 15 -5.57 -19.63 -2.55
C GLU A 15 -4.19 -19.17 -3.03
N ARG A 16 -4.19 -18.11 -3.86
CA ARG A 16 -2.96 -17.50 -4.36
C ARG A 16 -2.26 -16.74 -3.23
N LYS A 17 -1.13 -17.27 -2.77
CA LYS A 17 -0.28 -16.60 -1.78
C LYS A 17 0.72 -15.69 -2.49
N GLY A 18 0.52 -14.38 -2.38
CA GLY A 18 1.50 -13.39 -2.82
C GLY A 18 2.77 -13.41 -1.96
N VAL A 19 3.92 -13.15 -2.56
CA VAL A 19 5.20 -12.99 -1.85
C VAL A 19 5.33 -11.54 -1.39
N LYS A 20 5.72 -11.32 -0.13
CA LYS A 20 6.08 -10.00 0.40
C LYS A 20 7.60 -9.93 0.53
N LEU A 21 8.23 -9.06 -0.24
CA LEU A 21 9.69 -8.91 -0.25
C LEU A 21 10.07 -7.54 0.31
N LEU A 22 11.04 -7.51 1.22
CA LEU A 22 11.65 -6.29 1.73
C LEU A 22 13.10 -6.20 1.24
N MET A 23 13.42 -5.11 0.53
CA MET A 23 14.76 -4.84 0.04
C MET A 23 15.44 -3.75 0.88
N LEU A 24 16.53 -4.09 1.55
CA LEU A 24 17.26 -3.18 2.43
C LEU A 24 18.67 -2.90 1.91
N GLY A 25 19.17 -1.72 2.24
CA GLY A 25 20.58 -1.35 2.03
C GLY A 25 20.78 0.13 1.76
N LYS A 26 22.05 0.54 1.73
CA LYS A 26 22.47 1.95 1.61
C LYS A 26 21.92 2.60 0.32
N SER A 27 21.93 3.94 0.28
CA SER A 27 21.59 4.67 -0.94
C SER A 27 22.56 4.30 -2.07
N GLY A 28 22.08 4.31 -3.32
CA GLY A 28 22.90 4.05 -4.52
C GLY A 28 23.20 2.59 -4.85
N ILE A 29 22.79 1.60 -4.04
CA ILE A 29 23.08 0.17 -4.32
C ILE A 29 22.16 -0.48 -5.38
N GLY A 30 21.27 0.30 -6.00
CA GLY A 30 20.37 -0.18 -7.05
C GLY A 30 19.09 -0.88 -6.57
N LYS A 31 18.54 -0.51 -5.40
CA LYS A 31 17.23 -1.01 -4.93
C LYS A 31 16.11 -0.65 -5.90
N THR A 32 15.98 0.65 -6.20
CA THR A 32 14.98 1.20 -7.14
C THR A 32 15.12 0.64 -8.54
N SER A 33 16.36 0.40 -8.99
CA SER A 33 16.64 -0.15 -10.32
C SER A 33 16.07 -1.56 -10.53
N ARG A 34 15.75 -2.30 -9.46
CA ARG A 34 15.10 -3.62 -9.54
C ARG A 34 13.69 -3.56 -10.09
N LEU A 35 13.07 -2.39 -10.09
CA LEU A 35 11.82 -2.16 -10.81
C LEU A 35 11.93 -2.52 -12.30
N LYS A 36 13.12 -2.36 -12.90
CA LYS A 36 13.40 -2.71 -14.31
C LYS A 36 13.43 -4.22 -14.59
N ASP A 37 13.54 -5.05 -13.55
CA ASP A 37 13.51 -6.51 -13.67
C ASP A 37 12.06 -7.04 -13.69
N LEU A 38 11.06 -6.18 -13.46
CA LEU A 38 9.65 -6.53 -13.41
C LEU A 38 8.93 -6.15 -14.72
N ASP A 39 7.88 -6.89 -15.06
CA ASP A 39 7.02 -6.58 -16.20
C ASP A 39 6.23 -5.28 -15.95
N PRO A 40 6.44 -4.22 -16.74
CA PRO A 40 5.76 -2.94 -16.55
C PRO A 40 4.25 -3.01 -16.79
N ALA A 41 3.76 -3.98 -17.58
CA ALA A 41 2.32 -4.11 -17.85
C ALA A 41 1.53 -4.62 -16.64
N THR A 42 2.21 -5.32 -15.71
CA THR A 42 1.61 -5.97 -14.54
C THR A 42 2.19 -5.45 -13.22
N THR A 43 2.97 -4.37 -13.25
CA THR A 43 3.59 -3.78 -12.05
C THR A 43 3.14 -2.34 -11.88
N LEU A 44 2.66 -2.00 -10.68
CA LEU A 44 2.37 -0.64 -10.28
C LEU A 44 3.48 -0.12 -9.37
N PHE A 45 4.10 0.99 -9.74
CA PHE A 45 5.11 1.65 -8.92
C PHE A 45 4.46 2.68 -7.98
N LEU A 46 4.74 2.55 -6.68
CA LEU A 46 4.30 3.47 -5.63
C LEU A 46 5.50 4.31 -5.19
N ASP A 47 5.62 5.51 -5.75
CA ASP A 47 6.74 6.43 -5.52
C ASP A 47 6.45 7.39 -4.36
N TYR A 48 7.24 7.27 -3.30
CA TYR A 48 7.27 8.13 -2.12
C TYR A 48 8.52 9.00 -2.03
N GLU A 49 9.57 8.69 -2.79
CA GLU A 49 10.85 9.36 -2.67
C GLU A 49 11.03 10.46 -3.74
N SER A 50 10.12 10.59 -4.71
CA SER A 50 10.24 11.51 -5.86
C SER A 50 11.58 11.37 -6.60
N GLY A 51 12.26 10.25 -6.38
CA GLY A 51 13.61 9.96 -6.85
C GLY A 51 13.56 9.00 -8.04
N ASP A 52 12.77 9.33 -9.05
CA ASP A 52 12.52 8.48 -10.21
C ASP A 52 13.68 8.46 -11.21
N LEU A 53 14.76 9.24 -11.01
CA LEU A 53 15.93 9.25 -11.89
C LEU A 53 16.48 7.84 -12.18
N ALA A 54 16.49 6.94 -11.19
CA ALA A 54 16.98 5.57 -11.35
C ALA A 54 16.11 4.71 -12.30
N VAL A 55 14.86 5.12 -12.52
CA VAL A 55 13.82 4.42 -13.28
C VAL A 55 13.13 5.32 -14.32
N ALA A 56 13.73 6.45 -14.69
CA ALA A 56 13.14 7.43 -15.61
C ALA A 56 12.76 6.86 -16.99
N THR A 57 13.38 5.75 -17.40
CA THR A 57 13.09 5.05 -18.66
C THR A 57 12.08 3.90 -18.52
N TRP A 58 11.64 3.59 -17.30
CA TRP A 58 10.70 2.51 -17.04
C TRP A 58 9.30 2.92 -17.47
N GLN A 59 8.61 2.04 -18.20
CA GLN A 59 7.36 2.35 -18.92
C GLN A 59 6.11 1.91 -18.16
N GLY A 60 6.26 1.49 -16.90
CA GLY A 60 5.14 1.04 -16.07
C GLY A 60 4.40 2.19 -15.42
N ASP A 61 3.19 1.91 -14.97
CA ASP A 61 2.36 2.91 -14.31
C ASP A 61 2.93 3.29 -12.94
N THR A 62 2.75 4.55 -12.56
CA THR A 62 3.27 5.10 -11.30
C THR A 62 2.21 5.92 -10.58
N ILE A 63 2.02 5.65 -9.29
CA ILE A 63 1.33 6.53 -8.36
C ILE A 63 2.38 7.25 -7.51
N ARG A 64 2.34 8.58 -7.50
CA ARG A 64 3.17 9.42 -6.63
C ARG A 64 2.37 9.82 -5.40
N LEU A 65 2.82 9.37 -4.23
CA LEU A 65 2.11 9.58 -2.97
C LEU A 65 2.80 10.69 -2.18
N LYS A 66 2.04 11.72 -1.83
CA LYS A 66 2.59 12.97 -1.26
C LYS A 66 2.33 13.10 0.24
N SER A 67 1.36 12.36 0.76
CA SER A 67 1.01 12.43 2.18
C SER A 67 0.63 11.08 2.77
N TRP A 68 0.71 11.00 4.10
CA TRP A 68 0.21 9.84 4.85
C TRP A 68 -1.30 9.61 4.65
N MET A 69 -2.10 10.67 4.46
CA MET A 69 -3.54 10.52 4.23
C MET A 69 -3.84 9.88 2.88
N GLU A 70 -3.18 10.33 1.80
CA GLU A 70 -3.28 9.67 0.49
C GLU A 70 -2.83 8.21 0.54
N SER A 71 -1.80 7.92 1.34
CA SER A 71 -1.31 6.56 1.56
C SER A 71 -2.39 5.67 2.18
N ARG A 72 -3.11 6.18 3.19
CA ARG A 72 -4.20 5.46 3.84
C ARG A 72 -5.36 5.18 2.90
N ASP A 73 -5.74 6.16 2.08
CA ASP A 73 -6.76 5.98 1.05
C ASP A 73 -6.35 4.87 0.09
N LEU A 74 -5.12 4.93 -0.43
CA LEU A 74 -4.62 3.92 -1.36
C LEU A 74 -4.57 2.51 -0.70
N PHE A 75 -4.13 2.40 0.55
CA PHE A 75 -4.04 1.11 1.22
C PHE A 75 -5.39 0.48 1.50
N VAL A 76 -6.41 1.26 1.90
CA VAL A 76 -7.76 0.72 2.05
C VAL A 76 -8.34 0.33 0.68
N PHE A 77 -8.04 1.10 -0.37
CA PHE A 77 -8.46 0.77 -1.74
C PHE A 77 -7.83 -0.55 -2.22
N LEU A 78 -6.55 -0.77 -1.93
CA LEU A 78 -5.78 -1.97 -2.29
C LEU A 78 -6.19 -3.21 -1.50
N ALA A 79 -6.34 -3.09 -0.18
CA ALA A 79 -6.50 -4.23 0.72
C ALA A 79 -7.97 -4.53 1.05
N GLY A 80 -8.87 -3.59 0.75
CA GLY A 80 -10.24 -3.59 1.24
C GLY A 80 -10.35 -3.11 2.70
N PRO A 81 -11.59 -2.99 3.21
CA PRO A 81 -11.84 -2.55 4.57
C PRO A 81 -11.61 -3.67 5.60
N ASP A 82 -11.21 -3.28 6.80
CA ASP A 82 -11.38 -4.10 7.99
C ASP A 82 -12.81 -3.93 8.53
N LYS A 83 -13.62 -4.97 8.35
CA LYS A 83 -15.04 -4.99 8.73
C LYS A 83 -15.28 -5.02 10.24
N SER A 84 -14.23 -5.23 11.03
CA SER A 84 -14.32 -5.21 12.50
C SER A 84 -14.17 -3.80 13.09
N LEU A 85 -13.70 -2.84 12.28
CA LEU A 85 -13.45 -1.49 12.75
C LEU A 85 -14.73 -0.65 12.81
N PRO A 86 -14.85 0.25 13.81
CA PRO A 86 -15.91 1.26 13.84
C PRO A 86 -15.90 2.15 12.59
N PRO A 87 -17.06 2.66 12.12
CA PRO A 87 -17.16 3.46 10.89
C PRO A 87 -16.22 4.66 10.83
N GLU A 88 -16.00 5.34 11.95
CA GLU A 88 -15.13 6.51 12.08
C GLU A 88 -13.62 6.20 12.03
N SER A 89 -13.25 4.92 12.08
CA SER A 89 -11.85 4.50 12.09
C SER A 89 -11.22 4.50 10.70
N ALA A 90 -9.91 4.74 10.66
CA ALA A 90 -9.10 4.43 9.48
C ALA A 90 -9.32 2.99 9.04
N PHE A 91 -9.39 2.74 7.73
CA PHE A 91 -9.55 1.39 7.14
C PHE A 91 -10.91 0.71 7.42
N SER A 92 -11.88 1.41 8.01
CA SER A 92 -13.25 0.91 8.18
C SER A 92 -13.97 0.71 6.84
N GLN A 93 -15.13 0.04 6.89
CA GLN A 93 -16.04 -0.07 5.74
C GLN A 93 -16.44 1.29 5.17
N ALA A 94 -16.77 2.26 6.04
CA ALA A 94 -17.14 3.61 5.60
C ALA A 94 -15.96 4.36 4.96
N HIS A 95 -14.74 4.17 5.46
CA HIS A 95 -13.54 4.72 4.84
C HIS A 95 -13.31 4.13 3.44
N TYR A 96 -13.49 2.81 3.27
CA TYR A 96 -13.37 2.17 1.97
C TYR A 96 -14.42 2.67 0.97
N GLU A 97 -15.69 2.77 1.39
CA GLU A 97 -16.78 3.28 0.54
C GLU A 97 -16.50 4.71 0.08
N HIS A 98 -16.06 5.58 0.99
CA HIS A 98 -15.64 6.94 0.64
C HIS A 98 -14.51 6.96 -0.41
N VAL A 99 -13.53 6.06 -0.26
CA VAL A 99 -12.41 5.96 -1.20
C VAL A 99 -12.85 5.37 -2.55
N ILE A 100 -13.81 4.43 -2.58
CA ILE A 100 -14.42 3.91 -3.81
C ILE A 100 -15.15 5.03 -4.56
N GLU A 101 -15.90 5.89 -3.87
CA GLU A 101 -16.52 7.08 -4.48
C GLU A 101 -15.47 8.03 -5.08
N LYS A 102 -14.31 8.16 -4.42
CA LYS A 102 -13.22 9.04 -4.83
C LYS A 102 -12.37 8.50 -5.99
N PHE A 103 -12.02 7.21 -5.96
CA PHE A 103 -11.09 6.58 -6.92
C PHE A 103 -11.80 5.77 -8.01
N GLY A 104 -13.09 5.51 -7.85
CA GLY A 104 -13.88 4.68 -8.75
C GLY A 104 -13.73 3.19 -8.45
N ASP A 105 -13.89 2.39 -9.50
CA ASP A 105 -13.91 0.93 -9.39
C ASP A 105 -12.54 0.34 -9.00
N ALA A 106 -12.51 -0.53 -7.99
CA ALA A 106 -11.30 -1.22 -7.56
C ALA A 106 -10.76 -2.20 -8.62
N GLY A 107 -11.60 -2.67 -9.54
CA GLY A 107 -11.21 -3.52 -10.67
C GLY A 107 -10.16 -2.89 -11.60
N GLN A 108 -9.94 -1.57 -11.52
CA GLN A 108 -8.83 -0.90 -12.22
C GLN A 108 -7.44 -1.44 -11.82
N LEU A 109 -7.35 -2.11 -10.66
CA LEU A 109 -6.11 -2.70 -10.16
C LEU A 109 -5.90 -4.16 -10.59
N ASP A 110 -6.89 -4.82 -11.19
CA ASP A 110 -6.88 -6.27 -11.45
C ASP A 110 -5.75 -6.73 -12.38
N ARG A 111 -5.25 -5.81 -13.23
CA ARG A 111 -4.10 -6.10 -14.11
C ARG A 111 -2.77 -6.19 -13.37
N TYR A 112 -2.65 -5.55 -12.19
CA TYR A 112 -1.39 -5.49 -11.46
C TYR A 112 -1.21 -6.71 -10.58
N GLN A 113 -0.06 -7.37 -10.76
CA GLN A 113 0.39 -8.49 -9.96
C GLN A 113 1.42 -8.09 -8.91
N THR A 114 2.14 -6.99 -9.15
CA THR A 114 3.19 -6.48 -8.27
C THR A 114 2.95 -5.02 -7.93
N PHE A 115 3.00 -4.70 -6.64
CA PHE A 115 3.07 -3.33 -6.14
C PHE A 115 4.49 -3.10 -5.63
N PHE A 116 5.27 -2.29 -6.33
CA PHE A 116 6.63 -1.95 -5.94
C PHE A 116 6.60 -0.61 -5.19
N LEU A 117 6.94 -0.61 -3.91
CA LEU A 117 6.92 0.60 -3.08
C LEU A 117 8.33 1.11 -2.84
N ASP A 118 8.62 2.34 -3.26
CA ASP A 118 9.91 2.99 -3.01
C ASP A 118 9.71 4.42 -2.44
N SER A 119 10.03 4.72 -1.19
CA SER A 119 10.59 3.85 -0.15
C SER A 119 9.70 3.72 1.08
N ILE A 120 9.76 2.55 1.71
CA ILE A 120 9.14 2.31 3.03
C ILE A 120 9.67 3.28 4.10
N THR A 121 10.91 3.76 3.94
CA THR A 121 11.51 4.75 4.83
C THR A 121 10.75 6.08 4.79
N GLN A 122 10.46 6.59 3.59
CA GLN A 122 9.71 7.84 3.44
C GLN A 122 8.26 7.69 3.87
N LEU A 123 7.60 6.57 3.51
CA LEU A 123 6.28 6.23 4.01
C LEU A 123 6.23 6.24 5.55
N ALA A 124 7.15 5.51 6.19
CA ALA A 124 7.22 5.41 7.65
C ALA A 124 7.47 6.78 8.30
N ARG A 125 8.30 7.63 7.68
CA ARG A 125 8.54 9.00 8.15
C ARG A 125 7.27 9.86 8.10
N GLN A 126 6.51 9.82 6.99
CA GLN A 126 5.24 10.55 6.89
C GLN A 126 4.21 10.04 7.90
N CYS A 127 4.10 8.72 8.06
CA CYS A 127 3.27 8.09 9.08
C CYS A 127 3.63 8.61 10.47
N PHE A 128 4.92 8.58 10.82
CA PHE A 128 5.39 9.01 12.13
C PHE A 128 5.14 10.51 12.38
N VAL A 129 5.35 11.36 11.37
CA VAL A 129 5.00 12.79 11.47
C VAL A 129 3.53 12.98 11.78
N TRP A 130 2.63 12.26 11.10
CA TRP A 130 1.20 12.29 11.38
C TRP A 130 0.85 11.74 12.77
N CYS A 131 1.50 10.65 13.21
CA CYS A 131 1.28 10.09 14.55
C CYS A 131 1.56 11.13 15.65
N LYS A 132 2.59 11.97 15.48
CA LYS A 132 2.92 13.03 16.44
C LYS A 132 1.89 14.16 16.51
N THR A 133 1.01 14.31 15.52
CA THR A 133 -0.06 15.33 15.56
C THR A 133 -1.33 14.81 16.22
N GLN A 134 -1.38 13.54 16.63
CA GLN A 134 -2.58 12.97 17.21
C GLN A 134 -2.75 13.43 18.67
N PRO A 135 -3.99 13.66 19.15
CA PRO A 135 -4.22 14.15 20.51
C PRO A 135 -3.63 13.26 21.62
N GLY A 136 -3.55 11.96 21.38
CA GLY A 136 -2.97 10.99 22.32
C GLY A 136 -1.45 10.82 22.22
N ALA A 137 -0.77 11.59 21.37
CA ALA A 137 0.68 11.51 21.18
C ALA A 137 1.41 12.23 22.32
N VAL A 138 1.54 11.56 23.46
CA VAL A 138 2.32 12.02 24.61
C VAL A 138 3.69 11.36 24.63
N SER A 139 4.73 12.10 25.04
CA SER A 139 6.09 11.57 25.22
C SER A 139 6.66 12.03 26.55
N ASP A 140 7.01 11.09 27.42
CA ASP A 140 7.74 11.37 28.67
C ASP A 140 9.19 11.83 28.40
N ARG A 141 9.70 11.54 27.20
CA ARG A 141 10.94 12.12 26.69
C ARG A 141 10.55 13.29 25.81
N SER A 142 10.37 14.45 26.43
CA SER A 142 10.42 15.72 25.71
C SER A 142 11.81 15.85 25.10
N GLY A 143 11.91 15.79 23.77
CA GLY A 143 12.96 16.58 23.12
C GLY A 143 12.69 18.05 23.40
#